data_AF-X0SWS1-F1
#
_entry.id   AF-X0SWS1-F1
#
_cell.length_a   1.000
_cell.length_b   1.000
_cell.length_c   1.000
_cell.angle_alpha   90.00
_cell.angle_beta   90.00
_cell.angle_gamma   90.00
#
_symmetry.space_group_name_H-M   'P 1'
#
loop_
_entity.id
_entity.type
_entity.pdbx_description
1 polymer ?
#
loop_
_entity_poly.entity_id
_entity_poly.type
_entity_poly.pdbx_seq_one_letter_code
_entity_poly.pdbx_strand_id
1 'polypeptide(L)' 'RIFFRNAVNVGLPVLICDTDKIGDGDELEVDLKGSTVRNLTNGAELPLGKFPDVMLRILEEGGLIPYIKKYGGFELQS' A
#
# COMPACT_ATOMS: atom_id res chain seq x y z
N ARG A 1 10.37 7.92 9.41
CA ARG A 1 9.34 8.97 9.69
C ARG A 1 9.26 10.04 8.59
N ILE A 2 10.38 10.68 8.17
CA ILE A 2 10.36 11.70 7.08
C ILE A 2 9.92 11.11 5.73
N PHE A 3 10.46 9.94 5.36
CA PHE A 3 10.09 9.25 4.12
C PHE A 3 8.59 8.95 4.02
N PHE A 4 7.99 8.38 5.08
CA PHE A 4 6.55 8.08 5.13
C PHE A 4 5.70 9.34 4.89
N ARG A 5 6.01 10.43 5.58
CA ARG A 5 5.32 11.72 5.38
C ARG A 5 5.51 12.27 3.98
N ASN A 6 6.73 12.21 3.43
CA ASN A 6 7.01 12.73 2.10
C ASN A 6 6.31 11.90 1.01
N ALA A 7 6.34 10.58 1.12
CA ALA A 7 5.65 9.66 0.23
C ALA A 7 4.14 9.96 0.22
N VAL A 8 3.53 10.05 1.40
CA VAL A 8 2.14 10.47 1.56
C VAL A 8 1.87 11.84 0.92
N ASN A 9 2.73 12.85 1.17
CA ASN A 9 2.56 14.20 0.64
C ASN A 9 2.64 14.26 -0.90
N VAL A 10 3.40 13.37 -1.54
CA VAL A 10 3.45 13.25 -3.01
C VAL A 10 2.45 12.23 -3.55
N GLY A 11 1.61 11.68 -2.68
CA GLY A 11 0.56 10.72 -2.98
C GLY A 11 1.02 9.26 -3.08
N LEU A 12 2.28 8.95 -2.85
CA LEU A 12 2.76 7.57 -2.91
C LEU A 12 2.20 6.75 -1.72
N PRO A 13 1.43 5.67 -1.97
CA PRO A 13 1.00 4.77 -0.91
C PRO A 13 2.21 4.01 -0.33
N VAL A 14 2.28 3.88 1.00
CA VAL A 14 3.37 3.21 1.70
C VAL A 14 2.81 2.13 2.60
N LEU A 15 3.26 0.89 2.38
CA LEU A 15 2.81 -0.27 3.13
C LEU A 15 3.89 -0.67 4.16
N ILE A 16 3.44 -1.17 5.30
CA ILE A 16 4.34 -1.68 6.35
C ILE A 16 4.03 -3.16 6.55
N CYS A 17 5.02 -4.00 6.29
CA CYS A 17 5.03 -5.43 6.57
C CYS A 17 6.47 -5.86 6.90
N ASP A 18 6.61 -7.07 7.43
CA ASP A 18 7.91 -7.71 7.59
C ASP A 18 8.42 -8.17 6.20
N THR A 19 9.56 -7.61 5.77
CA THR A 19 10.12 -7.86 4.44
C THR A 19 11.22 -8.90 4.43
N ASP A 20 11.53 -9.54 5.56
CA ASP A 20 12.66 -10.49 5.67
C ASP A 20 12.54 -11.69 4.72
N LYS A 21 11.31 -11.99 4.24
CA LYS A 21 11.02 -13.08 3.29
C LYS A 21 10.73 -12.61 1.87
N ILE A 22 11.04 -11.35 1.55
CA ILE A 22 10.88 -10.77 0.21
C ILE A 22 12.27 -10.57 -0.38
N GLY A 23 12.55 -11.27 -1.47
CA GLY A 23 13.78 -11.12 -2.26
C GLY A 23 13.64 -10.08 -3.37
N ASP A 24 14.78 -9.67 -3.92
CA ASP A 24 14.80 -8.88 -5.15
C ASP A 24 14.27 -9.72 -6.32
N GLY A 25 13.40 -9.14 -7.13
CA GLY A 25 12.76 -9.81 -8.26
C GLY A 25 11.57 -10.72 -7.89
N ASP A 26 11.16 -10.77 -6.63
CA ASP A 26 9.98 -11.54 -6.23
C ASP A 26 8.67 -10.91 -6.72
N GLU A 27 7.75 -11.75 -7.19
CA GLU A 27 6.40 -11.34 -7.52
C GLU A 27 5.53 -11.37 -6.25
N LEU A 28 4.89 -10.25 -5.96
CA LEU A 28 4.06 -10.08 -4.77
C LEU A 28 2.60 -9.80 -5.16
N GLU A 29 1.69 -10.53 -4.55
CA GLU A 29 0.26 -10.23 -4.55
C GLU A 29 -0.12 -9.57 -3.22
N VAL A 30 -0.85 -8.46 -3.29
CA VAL A 30 -1.24 -7.69 -2.10
C VAL A 30 -2.75 -7.80 -1.91
N ASP A 31 -3.18 -8.51 -0.88
CA ASP A 31 -4.58 -8.57 -0.45
C ASP A 31 -4.84 -7.56 0.68
N LEU A 32 -5.44 -6.44 0.31
CA LEU A 32 -5.75 -5.37 1.25
C LEU A 32 -7.02 -5.61 2.06
N LYS A 33 -7.93 -6.44 1.57
CA LYS A 33 -9.12 -6.83 2.33
C LYS A 33 -8.73 -7.82 3.42
N GLY A 34 -7.87 -8.77 3.08
CA GLY A 34 -7.28 -9.74 4.02
C GLY A 34 -6.19 -9.17 4.93
N SER A 35 -5.64 -7.99 4.60
CA SER A 35 -4.45 -7.43 5.25
C SER A 35 -3.25 -8.39 5.16
N THR A 36 -2.99 -8.92 3.97
CA THR A 36 -1.93 -9.92 3.72
C THR A 36 -1.19 -9.60 2.41
N VAL A 37 0.11 -9.81 2.40
CA VAL A 37 0.94 -9.88 1.19
C VAL A 37 1.31 -11.34 0.97
N ARG A 38 1.11 -11.84 -0.24
CA ARG A 38 1.53 -13.18 -0.65
C ARG A 38 2.69 -13.02 -1.61
N ASN A 39 3.80 -13.66 -1.31
CA ASN A 39 4.89 -13.78 -2.23
C ASN A 39 4.61 -14.99 -3.14
N LEU A 40 4.39 -14.71 -4.43
CA LEU A 40 4.04 -15.71 -5.43
C LEU A 40 5.25 -16.57 -5.82
N THR A 41 6.47 -16.05 -5.65
CA THR A 41 7.70 -16.79 -5.96
C THR A 41 7.99 -17.89 -4.95
N ASN A 42 7.84 -17.60 -3.65
CA ASN A 42 8.22 -18.52 -2.58
C ASN A 42 7.05 -19.05 -1.73
N GLY A 43 5.83 -18.57 -1.99
CA GLY A 43 4.61 -18.98 -1.30
C GLY A 43 4.45 -18.43 0.12
N ALA A 44 5.32 -17.49 0.55
CA ALA A 44 5.22 -16.90 1.88
C ALA A 44 4.01 -15.96 1.97
N GLU A 45 3.28 -16.03 3.07
CA GLU A 45 2.28 -15.04 3.45
C GLU A 45 2.80 -14.15 4.57
N LEU A 46 2.66 -12.85 4.38
CA LEU A 46 3.17 -11.79 5.24
C LEU A 46 1.99 -10.92 5.68
N PRO A 47 1.70 -10.81 6.99
CA PRO A 47 0.64 -9.94 7.45
C PRO A 47 1.01 -8.46 7.20
N LEU A 48 0.05 -7.70 6.72
CA LEU A 48 0.14 -6.24 6.64
C LEU A 48 -0.27 -5.62 7.98
N GLY A 49 0.40 -4.53 8.33
CA GLY A 49 -0.09 -3.67 9.41
C GLY A 49 -1.45 -3.06 9.07
N LYS A 50 -2.16 -2.55 10.09
CA LYS A 50 -3.45 -1.87 9.92
C LYS A 50 -3.38 -0.82 8.81
N PHE A 51 -4.27 -0.96 7.84
CA PHE A 51 -4.31 -0.14 6.65
C PHE A 51 -5.24 1.07 6.86
N PRO A 52 -4.81 2.29 6.49
CA PRO A 52 -5.69 3.45 6.45
C PRO A 52 -6.73 3.32 5.33
N ASP A 53 -8.00 3.63 5.63
CA ASP A 53 -9.11 3.55 4.66
C ASP A 53 -8.88 4.37 3.38
N VAL A 54 -8.08 5.43 3.45
CA VAL A 54 -7.73 6.25 2.29
C VAL A 54 -6.98 5.45 1.21
N MET A 55 -6.14 4.48 1.60
CA MET A 55 -5.39 3.68 0.63
C MET A 55 -6.28 2.67 -0.10
N LEU A 56 -7.33 2.16 0.56
CA LEU A 56 -8.35 1.34 -0.10
C LEU A 56 -9.09 2.16 -1.16
N ARG A 57 -9.53 3.37 -0.81
CA ARG A 57 -10.20 4.27 -1.77
C ARG A 57 -9.32 4.60 -2.97
N ILE A 58 -8.03 4.80 -2.76
CA ILE A 58 -7.08 5.05 -3.86
C ILE A 58 -7.07 3.90 -4.87
N LEU A 59 -7.12 2.66 -4.38
CA LEU A 59 -7.11 1.48 -5.25
C LEU A 59 -8.45 1.23 -5.91
N GLU A 60 -9.56 1.49 -5.23
CA GLU A 60 -10.90 1.45 -5.82
C GLU A 60 -11.05 2.42 -6.99
N GLU A 61 -10.36 3.55 -6.96
CA GLU A 61 -10.33 4.50 -8.08
C GLU A 61 -9.42 4.06 -9.24
N GLY A 62 -8.77 2.90 -9.16
CA GLY A 62 -7.83 2.42 -10.19
C GLY A 62 -6.41 2.98 -10.00
N GLY A 63 -6.08 3.37 -8.77
CA GLY A 63 -4.76 3.84 -8.38
C GLY A 63 -4.69 5.32 -8.05
N LEU A 64 -3.48 5.75 -7.72
CA LEU A 64 -3.20 7.08 -7.18
C LEU A 64 -3.65 8.24 -8.08
N ILE A 65 -3.28 8.17 -9.35
CA ILE A 65 -3.52 9.26 -10.30
C ILE A 65 -5.03 9.50 -10.51
N PRO A 66 -5.86 8.46 -10.76
CA PRO A 66 -7.31 8.60 -10.77
C PRO A 66 -7.90 9.20 -9.49
N TYR A 67 -7.43 8.72 -8.33
CA TYR A 67 -7.92 9.21 -7.04
C TYR A 67 -7.67 10.71 -6.85
N ILE A 68 -6.43 11.17 -7.06
CA ILE A 68 -6.09 12.60 -6.92
C ILE A 68 -6.88 13.44 -7.94
N LYS A 69 -7.05 12.97 -9.18
CA LYS A 69 -7.84 13.69 -10.19
C LYS A 69 -9.30 13.86 -9.78
N LYS A 70 -9.86 12.87 -9.05
CA LYS A 70 -11.26 12.88 -8.63
C LYS A 70 -11.49 13.67 -7.33
N TYR A 71 -10.55 13.58 -6.39
CA TYR A 71 -10.71 14.11 -5.02
C TYR A 71 -9.83 15.32 -4.69
N GLY A 72 -8.91 15.71 -5.58
CA GLY A 72 -8.11 16.94 -5.46
C GLY A 72 -6.92 16.87 -4.50
N GLY A 73 -6.79 15.82 -3.67
CA GLY A 73 -5.68 15.66 -2.73
C GLY A 73 -5.82 14.44 -1.80
N PHE A 74 -4.88 14.29 -0.86
CA PHE A 74 -4.93 13.27 0.20
C PHE A 74 -5.58 13.83 1.46
N GLU A 75 -6.76 13.30 1.83
CA GLU A 75 -7.30 13.49 3.17
C GLU A 75 -7.01 12.25 4.02
N LEU A 76 -5.90 12.30 4.75
CA LEU A 76 -5.65 11.36 5.85
C LEU A 76 -6.32 11.91 7.10
N GLN A 77 -7.56 11.48 7.34
CA GLN A 77 -8.14 11.68 8.67
C GLN A 77 -7.37 10.81 9.66
N SER A 78 -6.83 11.47 10.68
CA SER A 78 -5.98 10.91 11.74
C SER A 78 -6.78 10.11 12.75
#